data_AF-A0A8B6YE13-F1
#
_entry.id   AF-A0A8B6YE13-F1
#
_cell.length_a   1.000
_cell.length_b   1.000
_cell.length_c   1.000
_cell.angle_alpha   90.00
_cell.angle_beta   90.00
_cell.angle_gamma   90.00
#
_symmetry.space_group_name_H-M   'P 1'
#
loop_
_entity.id
_entity.type
_entity.pdbx_description
1 polymer ?
#
loop_
_entity_poly.entity_id
_entity_poly.type
_entity_poly.pdbx_seq_one_letter_code
_entity_poly.pdbx_strand_id
1 'polypeptide(L)'
;MAAANPWDPASAPNAAGLLLGHFVASGVVTQDMLNISKKSDSCFVNFSRLQQITDIQAEIYQKNLEIELLRLEKDTEDVVHPYFLAQKCHTLQSMNNHLEVVLKEKRSLRQRLLKPMCQENLPIEAVYHRYMVHLLELAVTFIERLENHLETIRNIPHVDANLKKMSMALAKMDILVTETEELAENILKWREQQEEVSSSIPKIIAEENFLHNCDVIISPLPFTSKVSVQTINTK
;
A
#
# COMPACT_ATOMS: atom_id res chain seq x y z
N MET A 1 1.87 -91.06 26.93
CA MET A 1 1.43 -91.14 25.52
C MET A 1 0.13 -90.37 25.41
N ALA A 2 0.09 -89.27 24.66
CA ALA A 2 -1.14 -88.53 24.40
C ALA A 2 -2.01 -89.37 23.44
N ALA A 3 -3.25 -89.66 23.83
CA ALA A 3 -4.19 -90.34 22.94
C ALA A 3 -4.44 -89.43 21.72
N ALA A 4 -4.30 -90.00 20.52
CA ALA A 4 -4.53 -89.28 19.27
C ALA A 4 -5.97 -88.72 19.24
N ASN A 5 -6.13 -87.50 18.74
CA ASN A 5 -7.41 -86.81 18.68
C ASN A 5 -8.43 -87.66 17.88
N PRO A 6 -9.54 -88.12 18.50
CA PRO A 6 -10.55 -88.94 17.82
C PRO A 6 -11.29 -88.19 16.71
N TRP A 7 -11.17 -86.88 16.66
CA TRP A 7 -11.89 -85.98 15.75
C TRP A 7 -11.05 -85.48 14.58
N ASP A 8 -9.78 -85.91 14.48
CA ASP A 8 -8.93 -85.60 13.33
C ASP A 8 -9.25 -86.57 12.17
N PRO A 9 -9.76 -86.08 11.02
CA PRO A 9 -10.05 -86.92 9.86
C PRO A 9 -8.82 -87.61 9.27
N ALA A 10 -7.61 -87.18 9.63
CA ALA A 10 -6.34 -87.80 9.23
C ALA A 10 -5.87 -88.93 10.17
N SER A 11 -6.58 -89.19 11.28
CA SER A 11 -6.20 -90.24 12.24
C SER A 11 -6.55 -91.64 11.72
N ALA A 12 -5.76 -92.64 12.15
CA ALA A 12 -5.97 -94.04 11.78
C ALA A 12 -7.41 -94.50 12.06
N PRO A 13 -8.03 -95.34 11.20
CA PRO A 13 -9.43 -95.69 11.32
C PRO A 13 -9.71 -96.30 12.71
N ASN A 14 -10.59 -95.64 13.47
CA ASN A 14 -10.97 -96.12 14.79
C ASN A 14 -11.72 -97.47 14.67
N ALA A 15 -11.77 -98.25 15.74
CA ALA A 15 -12.38 -99.58 15.74
C ALA A 15 -13.85 -99.58 15.26
N ALA A 16 -14.61 -98.51 15.53
CA ALA A 16 -15.97 -98.35 15.05
C ALA A 16 -16.01 -98.06 13.53
N GLY A 17 -15.07 -97.28 13.01
CA GLY A 17 -14.92 -97.03 11.56
C GLY A 17 -14.60 -98.29 10.77
N LEU A 18 -13.79 -99.19 11.33
CA LEU A 18 -13.51 -100.50 10.73
C LEU A 18 -14.76 -101.40 10.72
N LEU A 19 -15.53 -101.43 11.81
CA LEU A 19 -16.79 -102.19 11.88
C LEU A 19 -17.85 -101.66 10.91
N LEU A 20 -18.01 -100.34 10.84
CA LEU A 20 -18.93 -99.71 9.89
C LEU A 20 -18.50 -99.99 8.44
N GLY A 21 -17.20 -99.92 8.15
CA GLY A 21 -16.65 -100.30 6.85
C GLY A 21 -16.96 -101.75 6.47
N HIS A 22 -16.89 -102.68 7.44
CA HIS A 22 -17.27 -104.07 7.22
C HIS A 22 -18.77 -104.22 6.94
N PHE A 23 -19.64 -103.50 7.65
CA PHE A 23 -21.09 -103.54 7.40
C PHE A 23 -21.50 -102.95 6.05
N VAL A 24 -20.76 -101.96 5.57
CA VAL A 24 -20.92 -101.42 4.21
C VAL A 24 -20.44 -102.43 3.17
N ALA A 25 -19.27 -103.05 3.38
CA ALA A 25 -18.72 -104.06 2.48
C ALA A 25 -19.58 -105.34 2.43
N SER A 26 -20.24 -105.70 3.54
CA SER A 26 -21.17 -106.83 3.60
C SER A 26 -22.57 -106.51 3.07
N GLY A 27 -22.82 -105.28 2.59
CA GLY A 27 -24.11 -104.85 2.04
C GLY A 27 -25.25 -104.74 3.06
N VAL A 28 -24.94 -104.85 4.36
CA VAL A 28 -25.93 -104.79 5.46
C VAL A 28 -26.40 -103.35 5.70
N VAL A 29 -25.52 -102.38 5.44
CA VAL A 29 -25.84 -100.95 5.50
C VAL A 29 -25.34 -100.28 4.22
N THR A 30 -26.18 -99.49 3.56
CA THR A 30 -25.75 -98.69 2.40
C THR A 30 -25.08 -97.39 2.84
N GLN A 31 -24.12 -96.92 2.05
CA GLN A 31 -23.41 -95.65 2.30
C GLN A 31 -24.40 -94.48 2.45
N ASP A 32 -25.51 -94.52 1.72
CA ASP A 32 -26.56 -93.50 1.79
C ASP A 32 -27.27 -93.47 3.14
N MET A 33 -27.50 -94.64 3.78
CA MET A 33 -28.09 -94.69 5.12
C MET A 33 -27.18 -94.08 6.19
N LEU A 34 -25.86 -94.24 6.06
CA LEU A 34 -24.87 -93.58 6.93
C LEU A 34 -24.81 -92.06 6.68
N ASN A 35 -25.03 -91.63 5.44
CA ASN A 35 -24.97 -90.21 5.06
C ASN A 35 -26.23 -89.41 5.45
N ILE A 36 -27.35 -90.05 5.79
CA ILE A 36 -28.58 -89.34 6.22
C ILE A 36 -28.33 -88.53 7.51
N SER A 37 -27.53 -89.07 8.44
CA SER A 37 -27.13 -88.40 9.69
C SER A 37 -26.14 -87.25 9.48
N LYS A 38 -25.54 -87.12 8.28
CA LYS A 38 -24.55 -86.09 7.95
C LYS A 38 -25.19 -84.76 7.52
N LYS A 39 -26.52 -84.73 7.33
CA LYS A 39 -27.24 -83.47 7.15
C LYS A 39 -27.14 -82.69 8.46
N SER A 40 -26.28 -81.68 8.50
CA SER A 40 -26.08 -80.82 9.65
C SER A 40 -27.42 -80.27 10.14
N ASP A 41 -27.77 -80.55 11.39
CA ASP A 41 -28.97 -80.00 12.03
C ASP A 41 -29.00 -78.47 11.92
N SER A 42 -30.18 -77.87 11.76
CA SER A 42 -30.37 -76.41 11.62
C SER A 42 -29.74 -75.60 12.76
N CYS A 43 -29.48 -76.23 13.91
CA CYS A 43 -28.80 -75.66 15.07
C CYS A 43 -27.33 -75.26 14.77
N PHE A 44 -26.61 -76.01 13.92
CA PHE A 44 -25.19 -75.73 13.61
C PHE A 44 -24.99 -74.53 12.66
N VAL A 45 -26.04 -74.13 11.93
CA VAL A 45 -25.99 -72.95 11.06
C VAL A 45 -25.77 -71.67 11.87
N ASN A 46 -26.35 -71.58 13.08
CA ASN A 46 -26.17 -70.45 13.97
C ASN A 46 -24.74 -70.37 14.52
N PHE A 47 -24.11 -71.51 14.83
CA PHE A 47 -22.70 -71.55 15.24
C PHE A 47 -21.77 -71.12 14.11
N SER A 48 -22.00 -71.60 12.89
CA SER A 48 -21.23 -71.16 11.71
C SER A 48 -21.39 -69.65 11.46
N ARG A 49 -22.60 -69.11 11.60
CA ARG A 49 -22.85 -67.67 11.49
C ARG A 49 -22.18 -66.86 12.60
N LEU A 50 -22.23 -67.34 13.84
CA LEU A 50 -21.56 -66.68 14.96
C LEU A 50 -20.05 -66.67 14.77
N GLN A 51 -19.47 -67.80 14.33
CA GLN A 51 -18.05 -67.88 13.98
C GLN A 51 -17.69 -66.86 12.88
N GLN A 52 -18.47 -66.77 11.80
CA GLN A 52 -18.26 -65.78 10.74
C GLN A 52 -18.33 -64.34 11.26
N ILE A 53 -19.27 -64.03 12.16
CA ILE A 53 -19.37 -62.70 12.78
C ILE A 53 -18.12 -62.41 13.61
N THR A 54 -17.65 -63.37 14.40
CA THR A 54 -16.42 -63.23 15.20
C THR A 54 -15.20 -63.05 14.30
N ASP A 55 -15.10 -63.80 13.21
CA ASP A 55 -14.00 -63.69 12.26
C ASP A 55 -13.98 -62.31 11.58
N ILE A 56 -15.14 -61.84 11.12
CA ILE A 56 -15.30 -60.48 10.54
C ILE A 56 -14.98 -59.41 11.57
N GLN A 57 -15.41 -59.56 12.82
CA GLN A 57 -15.08 -58.61 13.89
C GLN A 57 -13.57 -58.56 14.13
N ALA A 58 -12.90 -59.70 14.18
CA ALA A 58 -11.45 -59.75 14.31
C ALA A 58 -10.74 -59.05 13.14
N GLU A 59 -11.23 -59.25 11.91
CA GLU A 59 -10.72 -58.55 10.72
C GLU A 59 -10.92 -57.02 10.83
N ILE A 60 -12.09 -56.56 11.27
CA ILE A 60 -12.36 -55.12 11.49
C ILE A 60 -11.40 -54.55 12.52
N TYR A 61 -11.19 -55.24 13.64
CA TYR A 61 -10.24 -54.79 14.67
C TYR A 61 -8.82 -54.72 14.13
N GLN A 62 -8.39 -55.73 13.38
CA GLN A 62 -7.07 -55.73 12.74
C GLN A 62 -6.92 -54.55 11.77
N LYS A 63 -7.93 -54.28 10.94
CA LYS A 63 -7.91 -53.17 9.98
C LYS A 63 -7.92 -51.80 10.67
N ASN A 64 -8.65 -51.65 11.78
CA ASN A 64 -8.62 -50.42 12.57
C ASN A 64 -7.22 -50.15 13.15
N LEU A 65 -6.55 -51.18 13.66
CA LEU A 65 -5.17 -51.04 14.14
C LEU A 65 -4.20 -50.65 13.02
N GLU A 66 -4.34 -51.24 11.83
CA GLU A 66 -3.55 -50.87 10.65
C GLU A 66 -3.76 -49.40 10.26
N ILE A 67 -5.01 -48.91 10.33
CA ILE A 67 -5.32 -47.49 10.09
C ILE A 67 -4.68 -46.57 11.13
N GLU A 68 -4.74 -46.93 12.43
CA GLU A 68 -4.10 -46.13 13.48
C GLU A 68 -2.59 -46.05 13.31
N LEU A 69 -1.93 -47.16 12.95
CA LEU A 69 -0.50 -47.19 12.65
C LEU A 69 -0.14 -46.24 11.50
N LEU A 70 -0.88 -46.30 10.39
CA LEU A 70 -0.65 -45.42 9.24
C LEU A 70 -0.90 -43.94 9.57
N ARG A 71 -1.88 -43.64 10.42
CA ARG A 71 -2.11 -42.28 10.90
C ARG A 71 -0.94 -41.77 11.73
N LEU A 72 -0.45 -42.58 12.67
CA LEU A 72 0.71 -42.22 13.50
C LEU A 72 1.97 -42.01 12.65
N GLU A 73 2.19 -42.86 11.64
CA GLU A 73 3.31 -42.70 10.70
C GLU A 73 3.22 -41.37 9.95
N LYS A 74 2.04 -41.06 9.41
CA LYS A 74 1.78 -39.78 8.73
C LYS A 74 1.96 -38.58 9.65
N ASP A 75 1.44 -38.63 10.88
CA ASP A 75 1.54 -37.54 11.84
C ASP A 75 2.98 -37.32 12.32
N THR A 76 3.85 -38.33 12.21
CA THR A 76 5.26 -38.24 12.59
C THR A 76 6.21 -38.14 11.38
N GLU A 77 5.67 -38.07 10.16
CA GLU A 77 6.42 -38.12 8.90
C GLU A 77 7.43 -36.97 8.82
N ASP A 78 7.08 -35.79 9.32
CA ASP A 78 7.91 -34.59 9.25
C ASP A 78 9.12 -34.60 10.21
N VAL A 79 9.18 -35.57 11.14
CA VAL A 79 10.29 -35.76 12.09
C VAL A 79 11.04 -37.06 11.83
N VAL A 80 10.35 -38.13 11.42
CA VAL A 80 10.94 -39.47 11.26
C VAL A 80 11.45 -39.69 9.84
N HIS A 81 10.77 -39.14 8.83
CA HIS A 81 11.09 -39.49 7.45
C HIS A 81 12.33 -38.70 6.95
N PRO A 82 13.40 -39.38 6.49
CA PRO A 82 14.67 -38.75 6.16
C PRO A 82 14.58 -37.62 5.14
N TYR A 83 13.64 -37.70 4.19
CA TYR A 83 13.41 -36.65 3.20
C TYR A 83 13.01 -35.31 3.83
N PHE A 84 12.00 -35.29 4.70
CA PHE A 84 11.53 -34.05 5.32
C PHE A 84 12.56 -33.51 6.32
N LEU A 85 13.26 -34.40 7.03
CA LEU A 85 14.34 -34.01 7.91
C LEU A 85 15.49 -33.36 7.12
N ALA A 86 15.92 -33.97 6.01
CA ALA A 86 16.95 -33.42 5.14
C ALA A 86 16.52 -32.06 4.56
N GLN A 87 15.26 -31.91 4.16
CA GLN A 87 14.70 -30.65 3.67
C GLN A 87 14.72 -29.56 4.75
N LYS A 88 14.31 -29.88 5.98
CA LYS A 88 14.37 -28.96 7.13
C LYS A 88 15.82 -28.58 7.46
N CYS A 89 16.74 -29.56 7.47
CA CYS A 89 18.17 -29.34 7.68
C CYS A 89 18.77 -28.43 6.60
N HIS A 90 18.45 -28.65 5.32
CA HIS A 90 18.91 -27.81 4.23
C HIS A 90 18.39 -26.38 4.39
N THR A 91 17.13 -26.19 4.75
CA THR A 91 16.54 -24.87 4.98
C THR A 91 17.27 -24.13 6.11
N LEU A 92 17.52 -24.80 7.24
CA LEU A 92 18.28 -24.24 8.36
C LEU A 92 19.73 -23.92 7.99
N GLN A 93 20.38 -24.80 7.22
CA GLN A 93 21.76 -24.59 6.78
C GLN A 93 21.87 -23.40 5.82
N SER A 94 20.91 -23.26 4.91
CA SER A 94 20.82 -22.10 4.02
C SER A 94 20.68 -20.79 4.81
N MET A 95 19.78 -20.77 5.80
CA MET A 95 19.62 -19.62 6.70
C MET A 95 20.89 -19.29 7.48
N ASN A 96 21.57 -20.30 8.02
CA ASN A 96 22.83 -20.10 8.74
C ASN A 96 23.92 -19.54 7.83
N ASN A 97 24.03 -20.02 6.59
CA ASN A 97 24.97 -19.50 5.62
C ASN A 97 24.69 -18.01 5.32
N HIS A 98 23.43 -17.64 5.11
CA HIS A 98 23.04 -16.24 4.92
C HIS A 98 23.40 -15.39 6.15
N LEU A 99 23.16 -15.90 7.36
CA LEU A 99 23.51 -15.21 8.60
C LEU A 99 25.03 -14.98 8.71
N GLU A 100 25.82 -15.98 8.34
CA GLU A 100 27.29 -15.87 8.33
C GLU A 100 27.77 -14.78 7.37
N VAL A 101 27.17 -14.69 6.17
CA VAL A 101 27.47 -13.61 5.21
C VAL A 101 27.13 -12.25 5.80
N VAL A 102 25.95 -12.09 6.40
CA VAL A 102 25.54 -10.84 7.04
C VAL A 102 26.50 -10.43 8.16
N LEU A 103 26.96 -11.39 8.97
CA LEU A 103 27.92 -11.12 10.04
C LEU A 103 29.30 -10.70 9.50
N LYS A 104 29.77 -11.32 8.41
CA LYS A 104 31.01 -10.92 7.73
C LYS A 104 30.91 -9.51 7.17
N GLU A 105 29.80 -9.18 6.50
CA GLU A 105 29.56 -7.83 5.97
C GLU A 105 29.45 -6.78 7.07
N LYS A 106 28.73 -7.08 8.16
CA LYS A 106 28.67 -6.18 9.33
C LYS A 106 30.07 -5.91 9.89
N ARG A 107 30.93 -6.93 9.97
CA ARG A 107 32.32 -6.77 10.42
C ARG A 107 33.14 -5.92 9.46
N SER A 108 33.04 -6.18 8.16
CA SER A 108 33.69 -5.40 7.09
C SER A 108 33.26 -3.93 7.14
N LEU A 109 31.95 -3.67 7.24
CA LEU A 109 31.40 -2.33 7.35
C LEU A 109 31.91 -1.62 8.59
N ARG A 110 31.92 -2.30 9.76
CA ARG A 110 32.47 -1.72 10.99
C ARG A 110 33.95 -1.36 10.82
N GLN A 111 34.75 -2.20 10.18
CA GLN A 111 36.17 -1.89 9.91
C GLN A 111 36.32 -0.69 8.97
N ARG A 112 35.47 -0.58 7.94
CA ARG A 112 35.45 0.55 7.02
C ARG A 112 35.04 1.85 7.70
N LEU A 113 34.05 1.81 8.60
CA LEU A 113 33.60 2.98 9.36
C LEU A 113 34.58 3.37 10.47
N LEU A 114 35.27 2.40 11.07
CA LEU A 114 36.35 2.65 12.03
C LEU A 114 37.59 3.25 11.37
N LYS A 115 37.77 3.08 10.04
CA LYS A 115 38.85 3.74 9.31
C LYS A 115 38.54 5.23 9.29
N PRO A 116 39.36 6.08 9.94
CA PRO A 116 39.16 7.52 9.91
C PRO A 116 39.17 7.99 8.44
N MET A 117 38.10 8.69 8.03
CA MET A 117 37.99 9.27 6.67
C MET A 117 39.04 10.37 6.44
N CYS A 118 39.53 10.95 7.54
CA CYS A 118 40.70 11.82 7.58
C CYS A 118 41.73 11.06 8.41
N GLN A 119 42.95 10.84 7.90
CA GLN A 119 44.06 10.63 8.83
C GLN A 119 44.01 11.80 9.82
N GLU A 120 44.02 11.55 11.13
CA GLU A 120 44.00 12.60 12.16
C GLU A 120 45.09 13.66 11.94
N ASN A 121 46.11 13.31 11.15
CA ASN A 121 47.08 14.22 10.58
C ASN A 121 47.16 13.97 9.08
N LEU A 122 46.94 15.00 8.26
CA LEU A 122 47.45 14.98 6.90
C LEU A 122 48.97 14.87 7.02
N PRO A 123 49.65 13.86 6.45
CA PRO A 123 51.10 13.75 6.53
C PRO A 123 51.71 14.87 5.68
N ILE A 124 51.82 16.04 6.28
CA ILE A 124 52.47 17.20 5.71
C ILE A 124 53.94 17.06 6.07
N GLU A 125 54.81 17.13 5.07
CA GLU A 125 56.25 17.17 5.28
C GLU A 125 56.63 18.40 6.11
N ALA A 126 57.56 18.25 7.05
CA ALA A 126 57.87 19.28 8.05
C ALA A 126 58.24 20.64 7.44
N VAL A 127 58.80 20.64 6.22
CA VAL A 127 59.16 21.84 5.45
C VAL A 127 57.94 22.72 5.14
N TYR A 128 56.76 22.11 4.97
CA TYR A 128 55.54 22.83 4.60
C TYR A 128 54.69 23.27 5.80
N HIS A 129 55.03 22.86 7.03
CA HIS A 129 54.25 23.18 8.24
C HIS A 129 54.12 24.68 8.45
N ARG A 130 55.22 25.44 8.29
CA ARG A 130 55.20 26.91 8.44
C ARG A 130 54.23 27.58 7.46
N TYR A 131 54.20 27.11 6.21
CA TYR A 131 53.29 27.65 5.20
C TYR A 131 51.84 27.23 5.44
N MET A 132 51.61 26.00 5.92
CA MET A 132 50.28 25.51 6.25
C MET A 132 49.68 26.23 7.46
N VAL A 133 50.47 26.48 8.50
CA VAL A 133 50.02 27.26 9.67
C VAL A 133 49.62 28.67 9.23
N HIS A 134 50.44 29.32 8.39
CA HIS A 134 50.13 30.65 7.91
C HIS A 134 48.88 30.68 7.00
N LEU A 135 48.71 29.67 6.14
CA LEU A 135 47.51 29.52 5.31
C LEU A 135 46.24 29.29 6.15
N LEU A 136 46.33 28.46 7.19
CA LEU A 136 45.22 28.21 8.10
C LEU A 136 44.84 29.47 8.88
N GLU A 137 45.82 30.25 9.34
CA GLU A 137 45.60 31.55 9.98
C GLU A 137 44.92 32.55 9.04
N LEU A 138 45.37 32.63 7.79
CA LEU A 138 44.72 33.41 6.73
C LEU A 138 43.28 32.93 6.44
N ALA A 139 43.05 31.62 6.44
CA ALA A 139 41.72 31.06 6.21
C ALA A 139 40.76 31.36 7.36
N VAL A 140 41.22 31.21 8.61
CA VAL A 140 40.41 31.51 9.80
C VAL A 140 40.05 33.00 9.86
N THR A 141 41.03 33.89 9.65
CA THR A 141 40.78 35.34 9.62
C THR A 141 39.89 35.75 8.46
N PHE A 142 39.99 35.09 7.30
CA PHE A 142 39.08 35.30 6.17
C PHE A 142 37.64 34.89 6.51
N ILE A 143 37.45 33.71 7.10
CA ILE A 143 36.13 33.21 7.53
C ILE A 143 35.50 34.17 8.53
N GLU A 144 36.25 34.60 9.55
CA GLU A 144 35.78 35.55 10.55
C GLU A 144 35.35 36.90 9.92
N ARG A 145 36.14 37.42 8.98
CA ARG A 145 35.77 38.65 8.24
C ARG A 145 34.53 38.43 7.40
N LEU A 146 34.42 37.31 6.70
CA LEU A 146 33.25 36.98 5.88
C LEU A 146 31.98 36.89 6.73
N GLU A 147 32.04 36.21 7.88
CA GLU A 147 30.96 36.11 8.85
C GLU A 147 30.51 37.50 9.30
N ASN A 148 31.45 38.37 9.68
CA ASN A 148 31.16 39.76 10.06
C ASN A 148 30.50 40.57 8.93
N HIS A 149 30.95 40.38 7.68
CA HIS A 149 30.33 41.02 6.52
C HIS A 149 28.91 40.51 6.27
N LEU A 150 28.68 39.21 6.36
CA LEU A 150 27.35 38.60 6.23
C LEU A 150 26.41 39.05 7.35
N GLU A 151 26.91 39.14 8.59
CA GLU A 151 26.17 39.63 9.73
C GLU A 151 25.78 41.10 9.55
N THR A 152 26.70 41.92 9.03
CA THR A 152 26.43 43.32 8.69
C THR A 152 25.33 43.41 7.62
N ILE A 153 25.38 42.60 6.57
CA ILE A 153 24.37 42.54 5.51
C ILE A 153 23.01 42.10 6.05
N ARG A 154 22.99 41.06 6.90
CA ARG A 154 21.77 40.54 7.54
C ARG A 154 21.12 41.56 8.46
N ASN A 155 21.95 42.35 9.14
CA ASN A 155 21.52 43.39 10.07
C ASN A 155 21.25 44.74 9.40
N ILE A 156 21.35 44.88 8.06
CA ILE A 156 20.92 46.10 7.36
C ILE A 156 19.42 46.28 7.63
N PRO A 157 19.02 47.21 8.51
CA PRO A 157 17.63 47.45 8.79
C PRO A 157 17.11 48.33 7.65
N HIS A 158 15.90 48.03 7.17
CA HIS A 158 15.11 48.82 6.23
C HIS A 158 15.07 48.44 4.75
N VAL A 159 15.76 47.41 4.24
CA VAL A 159 15.54 47.04 2.82
C VAL A 159 14.09 46.58 2.61
N ASP A 160 13.58 45.65 3.42
CA ASP A 160 12.19 45.19 3.34
C ASP A 160 11.17 46.31 3.66
N ALA A 161 11.44 47.11 4.69
CA ALA A 161 10.54 48.21 5.08
C ALA A 161 10.51 49.35 4.04
N ASN A 162 11.64 49.67 3.41
CA ASN A 162 11.71 50.66 2.34
C ASN A 162 11.08 50.13 1.06
N LEU A 163 11.27 48.84 0.73
CA LEU A 163 10.63 48.21 -0.42
C LEU A 163 9.10 48.25 -0.29
N LYS A 164 8.55 47.97 0.90
CA LYS A 164 7.11 48.11 1.19
C LYS A 164 6.62 49.56 1.06
N LYS A 165 7.40 50.54 1.52
CA LYS A 165 7.05 51.97 1.33
C LYS A 165 7.06 52.37 -0.15
N MET A 166 8.05 51.89 -0.92
CA MET A 166 8.13 52.15 -2.35
C MET A 166 6.98 51.47 -3.12
N SER A 167 6.63 50.22 -2.78
CA SER A 167 5.49 49.55 -3.42
C SER A 167 4.16 50.26 -3.12
N MET A 168 3.97 50.77 -1.89
CA MET A 168 2.81 51.60 -1.55
C MET A 168 2.79 52.92 -2.31
N ALA A 169 3.95 53.58 -2.49
CA ALA A 169 4.05 54.80 -3.27
C ALA A 169 3.74 54.57 -4.75
N LEU A 170 4.22 53.46 -5.32
CA LEU A 170 3.95 53.07 -6.69
C LEU A 170 2.46 52.80 -6.91
N ALA A 171 1.81 52.05 -6.01
CA ALA A 171 0.36 51.83 -6.09
C ALA A 171 -0.46 53.13 -6.02
N LYS A 172 -0.05 54.11 -5.20
CA LYS A 172 -0.68 55.44 -5.17
C LYS A 172 -0.49 56.20 -6.48
N MET A 173 0.70 56.09 -7.08
CA MET A 173 0.99 56.71 -8.36
C MET A 173 0.13 56.10 -9.47
N ASP A 174 -0.02 54.78 -9.52
CA ASP A 174 -0.89 54.10 -10.48
C ASP A 174 -2.33 54.60 -10.37
N ILE A 175 -2.87 54.73 -9.15
CA ILE A 175 -4.21 55.29 -8.92
C ILE A 175 -4.30 56.71 -9.48
N LEU A 176 -3.35 57.58 -9.14
CA LEU A 176 -3.35 58.96 -9.65
C LEU A 176 -3.26 59.02 -11.17
N VAL A 177 -2.46 58.15 -11.79
CA VAL A 177 -2.37 58.07 -13.25
C VAL A 177 -3.71 57.68 -13.85
N THR A 178 -4.39 56.66 -13.30
CA THR A 178 -5.72 56.26 -13.77
C THR A 178 -6.78 57.36 -13.57
N GLU A 179 -6.76 58.07 -12.44
CA GLU A 179 -7.67 59.20 -12.19
C GLU A 179 -7.42 60.35 -13.18
N THR A 180 -6.14 60.63 -13.50
CA THR A 180 -5.80 61.66 -14.48
C THR A 180 -6.18 61.26 -15.91
N GLU A 181 -6.08 59.98 -16.25
CA GLU A 181 -6.51 59.44 -17.54
C GLU A 181 -8.03 59.55 -17.69
N GLU A 182 -8.80 59.16 -16.66
CA GLU A 182 -10.26 59.31 -16.64
C GLU A 182 -10.68 60.78 -16.75
N LEU A 183 -10.00 61.69 -16.03
CA LEU A 183 -10.26 63.13 -16.12
C LEU A 183 -10.00 63.66 -17.55
N ALA A 184 -8.93 63.21 -18.20
CA ALA A 184 -8.62 63.61 -19.57
C ALA A 184 -9.67 63.10 -20.56
N GLU A 185 -10.13 61.84 -20.43
CA GLU A 185 -11.23 61.30 -21.24
C GLU A 185 -12.53 62.07 -21.03
N ASN A 186 -12.85 62.42 -19.79
CA ASN A 186 -14.04 63.23 -19.48
C ASN A 186 -13.95 64.60 -20.16
N ILE A 187 -12.81 65.29 -20.10
CA ILE A 187 -12.61 66.58 -20.78
C ILE A 187 -12.81 66.44 -22.30
N LEU A 188 -12.33 65.36 -22.92
CA LEU A 188 -12.53 65.11 -24.35
C LEU A 188 -14.01 64.90 -24.68
N LYS A 189 -14.74 64.10 -23.89
CA LYS A 189 -16.20 63.92 -24.05
C LYS A 189 -16.97 65.23 -23.90
N TRP A 190 -16.64 66.04 -22.89
CA TRP A 190 -17.26 67.37 -22.70
C TRP A 190 -16.98 68.30 -23.89
N ARG A 191 -15.77 68.25 -24.48
CA ARG A 191 -15.44 69.03 -25.68
C ARG A 191 -16.26 68.58 -26.89
N GLU A 192 -16.39 67.27 -27.13
CA GLU A 192 -17.22 66.73 -28.22
C GLU A 192 -18.68 67.16 -28.07
N GLN A 193 -19.24 67.06 -26.86
CA GLN A 193 -20.59 67.55 -26.56
C GLN A 193 -20.72 69.06 -26.79
N GLN A 194 -19.72 69.85 -26.38
CA GLN A 194 -19.71 71.29 -26.64
C GLN A 194 -19.65 71.60 -28.13
N GLU A 195 -18.84 70.89 -28.91
CA GLU A 195 -18.80 71.03 -30.37
C GLU A 195 -20.15 70.66 -31.01
N GLU A 196 -20.77 69.56 -30.59
CA GLU A 196 -22.09 69.14 -31.07
C GLU A 196 -23.16 70.21 -30.77
N VAL A 197 -23.23 70.72 -29.54
CA VAL A 197 -24.13 71.82 -29.16
C VAL A 197 -23.81 73.09 -29.97
N SER A 198 -22.54 73.46 -30.10
CA SER A 198 -22.12 74.63 -30.87
C SER A 198 -22.46 74.52 -32.36
N SER A 199 -22.49 73.30 -32.91
CA SER A 199 -22.92 73.04 -34.29
C SER A 199 -24.45 73.00 -34.44
N SER A 200 -25.15 72.68 -33.36
CA SER A 200 -26.61 72.61 -33.29
C SER A 200 -27.24 73.99 -33.08
N ILE A 201 -26.59 74.90 -32.34
CA ILE A 201 -27.09 76.27 -32.12
C ILE A 201 -27.33 77.04 -33.43
N PRO A 202 -26.40 77.08 -34.41
CA PRO A 202 -26.64 77.71 -35.71
C PRO A 202 -27.74 77.02 -36.51
N LYS A 203 -27.91 75.70 -36.39
CA LYS A 203 -28.98 74.95 -37.08
C LYS A 203 -30.35 75.28 -36.50
N ILE A 204 -30.47 75.32 -35.18
CA ILE A 204 -31.70 75.70 -34.47
C ILE A 204 -32.02 77.17 -34.79
N ILE A 205 -31.05 78.08 -34.72
CA ILE A 205 -31.24 79.49 -35.07
C ILE A 205 -31.56 79.65 -36.56
N ALA A 206 -31.00 78.82 -37.45
CA ALA A 206 -31.38 78.81 -38.86
C ALA A 206 -32.82 78.33 -39.03
N GLU A 207 -33.24 77.23 -38.39
CA GLU A 207 -34.63 76.74 -38.37
C GLU A 207 -35.61 77.77 -37.79
N GLU A 208 -35.23 78.45 -36.71
CA GLU A 208 -36.02 79.53 -36.10
C GLU A 208 -36.08 80.76 -37.03
N ASN A 209 -34.99 81.10 -37.72
CA ASN A 209 -34.97 82.15 -38.74
C ASN A 209 -35.69 81.75 -40.04
N PHE A 210 -35.78 80.46 -40.38
CA PHE A 210 -36.62 79.97 -41.48
C PHE A 210 -38.10 80.07 -41.12
N LEU A 211 -38.45 79.80 -39.86
CA LEU A 211 -39.80 80.04 -39.32
C LEU A 211 -40.11 81.54 -39.17
N HIS A 212 -39.11 82.39 -38.92
CA HIS A 212 -39.29 83.84 -38.75
C HIS A 212 -39.27 84.62 -40.08
N ASN A 213 -38.54 84.17 -41.10
CA ASN A 213 -38.51 84.80 -42.44
C ASN A 213 -39.69 84.41 -43.34
N CYS A 214 -40.51 83.45 -42.91
CA CYS A 214 -41.77 83.07 -43.55
C CYS A 214 -42.96 83.30 -42.59
N ASP A 215 -43.08 84.49 -41.98
CA ASP A 215 -44.33 85.26 -42.00
C ASP A 215 -44.26 86.50 -41.10
N VAL A 216 -44.91 87.55 -41.60
CA VAL A 216 -45.00 88.90 -41.05
C VAL A 216 -46.24 89.01 -40.14
N ILE A 217 -46.11 89.80 -39.06
CA ILE A 217 -47.14 90.41 -38.18
C ILE A 217 -47.78 89.54 -37.07
N ILE A 218 -47.57 89.93 -35.80
CA ILE A 218 -48.57 90.43 -34.80
C ILE A 218 -48.08 90.29 -33.33
N SER A 219 -47.94 91.45 -32.66
CA SER A 219 -48.21 91.82 -31.24
C SER A 219 -47.57 91.11 -30.01
N PRO A 220 -47.48 91.81 -28.84
CA PRO A 220 -46.37 91.66 -27.87
C PRO A 220 -46.74 91.02 -26.50
N LEU A 221 -45.70 90.92 -25.62
CA LEU A 221 -45.65 90.67 -24.14
C LEU A 221 -45.66 89.20 -23.64
N PRO A 222 -45.24 88.89 -22.37
CA PRO A 222 -44.23 89.52 -21.48
C PRO A 222 -43.30 88.50 -20.74
N PHE A 223 -42.34 89.06 -19.99
CA PHE A 223 -41.55 88.49 -18.87
C PHE A 223 -42.08 87.23 -18.14
N THR A 224 -41.18 86.33 -17.71
CA THR A 224 -40.91 85.96 -16.28
C THR A 224 -39.72 84.98 -16.20
N SER A 225 -38.67 85.28 -15.43
CA SER A 225 -38.41 84.81 -14.04
C SER A 225 -38.09 83.31 -13.90
N LYS A 226 -36.83 82.97 -13.56
CA LYS A 226 -36.46 82.54 -12.20
C LYS A 226 -34.97 82.28 -12.06
N VAL A 227 -34.39 82.99 -11.09
CA VAL A 227 -33.16 82.66 -10.39
C VAL A 227 -33.40 81.41 -9.53
N SER A 228 -32.48 80.45 -9.56
CA SER A 228 -32.16 79.66 -8.37
C SER A 228 -30.66 79.40 -8.31
N VAL A 229 -29.99 80.22 -7.51
CA VAL A 229 -28.72 79.87 -6.85
C VAL A 229 -29.06 78.89 -5.73
N GLN A 230 -28.39 77.73 -5.69
CA GLN A 230 -28.21 77.03 -4.43
C GLN A 230 -26.85 76.33 -4.37
N THR A 231 -25.94 77.01 -3.68
CA THR A 231 -24.81 76.49 -2.89
C THR A 231 -25.21 75.28 -2.04
N ILE A 232 -24.28 74.34 -1.80
CA ILE A 232 -23.93 73.65 -0.52
C ILE A 232 -22.79 72.66 -0.87
N ASN A 233 -21.53 72.94 -0.54
CA ASN A 233 -20.80 72.56 0.69
C ASN A 233 -20.67 71.04 0.99
N THR A 234 -19.44 70.53 0.81
CA THR A 234 -18.67 69.61 1.67
C THR A 234 -19.37 68.44 2.37
N LYS A 235 -18.90 67.22 2.07
CA LYS A 235 -18.26 66.35 3.05
C LYS A 235 -17.24 65.42 2.39
#